data_AF-A0AAI9YRC5-F1
#
_entry.id   AF-A0AAI9YRC5-F1
#
_cell.length_a   1.000
_cell.length_b   1.000
_cell.length_c   1.000
_cell.angle_alpha   90.00
_cell.angle_beta   90.00
_cell.angle_gamma   90.00
#
_symmetry.space_group_name_H-M   'P 1'
#
loop_
_entity.id
_entity.type
_entity.pdbx_description
1 polymer ?
#
loop_
_entity_poly.entity_id
_entity_poly.type
_entity_poly.pdbx_seq_one_letter_code
_entity_poly.pdbx_strand_id
1 'polypeptide(L)'
;MRQISPVIMGLPSTTNGRDGGLQEDEAGYELHNDGDVTGIRRPLPSPPPASIFAFVSFPEEIDVSARNLLCTYFTYLKTNMYPIAKYSASDPTDIYWFHWTQLDLAYLHAILYTTSFFFDDLTGRKSERTKYHSYRTVSELNKQLSDPQTALTDSTTTVVMFMLFITECFGDMESAHMHMMGLKKIIDLRGGLKSYEGKPLLQEKIRR
;
A
#
# COMPACT_ATOMS: atom_id res chain seq x y z
N MET A 1 -26.88 -11.77 -16.28
CA MET A 1 -26.01 -11.77 -15.08
C MET A 1 -24.85 -12.72 -15.33
N ARG A 2 -23.61 -12.23 -15.34
CA ARG A 2 -22.41 -13.09 -15.42
C ARG A 2 -21.68 -12.98 -14.08
N GLN A 3 -21.63 -14.10 -13.35
CA GLN A 3 -20.87 -14.20 -12.11
C GLN A 3 -19.37 -14.18 -12.40
N ILE A 4 -18.61 -13.55 -11.52
CA ILE A 4 -17.15 -13.49 -11.55
C ILE A 4 -16.66 -14.61 -10.62
N SER A 5 -15.81 -15.50 -11.13
CA SER A 5 -15.23 -16.62 -10.37
C SER A 5 -13.99 -16.19 -9.57
N PRO A 6 -13.71 -16.81 -8.41
CA PRO A 6 -12.54 -16.49 -7.60
C PRO A 6 -11.25 -17.11 -8.19
N VAL A 7 -10.15 -16.36 -8.13
CA VAL A 7 -8.81 -16.82 -8.49
C VAL A 7 -8.15 -17.45 -7.26
N ILE A 8 -7.76 -18.72 -7.36
CA ILE A 8 -7.01 -19.46 -6.34
C ILE A 8 -5.51 -19.24 -6.58
N MET A 9 -4.80 -18.71 -5.59
CA MET A 9 -3.34 -18.53 -5.61
C MET A 9 -2.67 -19.71 -4.90
N GLY A 10 -1.91 -20.51 -5.65
CA GLY A 10 -1.10 -21.62 -5.12
C GLY A 10 0.29 -21.14 -4.67
N LEU A 11 0.78 -21.68 -3.55
CA LEU A 11 2.14 -21.46 -3.05
C LEU A 11 3.16 -22.36 -3.77
N PRO A 12 4.40 -21.90 -4.04
CA PRO A 12 5.45 -22.78 -4.54
C PRO A 12 6.21 -23.50 -3.41
N SER A 13 6.45 -24.79 -3.65
CA SER A 13 7.16 -25.75 -2.81
C SER A 13 8.68 -25.50 -2.75
N THR A 14 9.27 -25.67 -1.56
CA THR A 14 10.71 -25.63 -1.32
C THR A 14 11.40 -26.92 -1.75
N THR A 15 12.48 -26.84 -2.54
CA THR A 15 13.43 -27.95 -2.75
C THR A 15 14.72 -27.68 -2.00
N ASN A 16 15.09 -28.64 -1.15
CA ASN A 16 16.29 -28.65 -0.32
C ASN A 16 17.41 -29.44 -1.03
N GLY A 17 18.66 -28.99 -0.93
CA GLY A 17 19.83 -29.65 -1.54
C GLY A 17 21.15 -29.30 -0.82
N ARG A 18 21.58 -30.26 0.03
CA ARG A 18 22.94 -30.65 0.48
C ARG A 18 24.12 -30.18 -0.39
N ASP A 19 25.39 -30.06 0.02
CA ASP A 19 26.20 -30.27 1.24
C ASP A 19 27.65 -29.89 0.83
N GLY A 20 28.56 -29.63 1.77
CA GLY A 20 30.01 -29.52 1.49
C GLY A 20 30.73 -28.38 2.21
N GLY A 21 31.36 -28.69 3.34
CA GLY A 21 32.31 -27.80 4.02
C GLY A 21 33.71 -27.84 3.43
N LEU A 22 34.55 -26.88 3.83
CA LEU A 22 35.99 -26.99 4.07
C LEU A 22 36.46 -25.75 4.87
N GLN A 23 37.30 -26.02 5.86
CA GLN A 23 37.99 -25.11 6.80
C GLN A 23 39.27 -24.54 6.13
N GLU A 24 39.87 -23.53 6.78
CA GLU A 24 41.20 -22.88 6.56
C GLU A 24 41.09 -21.55 5.79
N ASP A 25 41.70 -20.41 6.16
CA ASP A 25 42.82 -20.14 7.09
C ASP A 25 42.80 -18.63 7.50
N GLU A 26 43.43 -18.29 8.62
CA GLU A 26 43.59 -16.90 9.09
C GLU A 26 44.58 -16.10 8.21
N ALA A 27 44.21 -14.87 7.83
CA ALA A 27 45.16 -13.84 7.43
C ALA A 27 44.68 -12.48 7.94
N GLY A 28 45.35 -11.98 8.97
CA GLY A 28 45.17 -10.63 9.48
C GLY A 28 45.60 -9.59 8.44
N TYR A 29 44.73 -8.62 8.19
CA TYR A 29 45.08 -7.38 7.53
C TYR A 29 44.71 -6.21 8.45
N GLU A 30 45.72 -5.61 9.06
CA GLU A 30 45.60 -4.26 9.62
C GLU A 30 45.47 -3.29 8.45
N LEU A 31 44.30 -2.64 8.34
CA LEU A 31 44.14 -1.49 7.46
C LEU A 31 44.11 -0.21 8.29
N HIS A 32 45.09 0.61 7.93
CA HIS A 32 45.36 1.95 8.38
C HIS A 32 44.14 2.85 8.28
N ASN A 33 44.03 3.71 9.29
CA ASN A 33 43.03 4.74 9.50
C ASN A 33 42.98 5.71 8.31
N ASP A 34 41.84 5.81 7.62
CA ASP A 34 41.60 6.89 6.66
C ASP A 34 40.11 7.23 6.57
N GLY A 35 39.80 8.51 6.72
CA GLY A 35 38.59 9.14 6.18
C GLY A 35 37.28 8.94 6.91
N ASP A 36 36.96 9.92 7.76
CA ASP A 36 35.60 10.38 8.07
C ASP A 36 34.63 10.28 6.86
N VAL A 37 33.71 9.32 6.90
CA VAL A 37 32.46 9.37 6.14
C VAL A 37 31.33 9.36 7.16
N THR A 38 30.99 10.56 7.62
CA THR A 38 29.70 10.90 8.21
C THR A 38 28.56 10.55 7.23
N GLY A 39 28.20 9.27 7.19
CA GLY A 39 26.92 8.83 6.66
C GLY A 39 25.84 9.45 7.51
N ILE A 40 25.22 10.53 7.04
CA ILE A 40 24.05 11.14 7.67
C ILE A 40 22.94 10.08 7.66
N ARG A 41 22.86 9.28 8.72
CA ARG A 41 21.66 8.51 9.04
C ARG A 41 20.57 9.53 9.28
N ARG A 42 19.70 9.74 8.27
CA ARG A 42 18.48 10.51 8.46
C ARG A 42 17.72 9.86 9.63
N PRO A 43 17.42 10.62 10.70
CA PRO A 43 16.60 10.09 11.78
C PRO A 43 15.27 9.64 11.20
N LEU A 44 14.85 8.41 11.50
CA LEU A 44 13.49 7.98 11.20
C LEU A 44 12.56 8.95 11.96
N PRO A 45 11.57 9.57 11.30
CA PRO A 45 10.65 10.48 11.98
C PRO A 45 9.99 9.76 13.15
N SER A 46 10.04 10.38 14.34
CA SER A 46 9.28 9.89 15.49
C SER A 46 7.79 9.91 15.12
N PRO A 47 7.03 8.82 15.36
CA PRO A 47 5.61 8.82 15.06
C PRO A 47 4.94 9.96 15.85
N PRO A 48 4.03 10.72 15.21
CA PRO A 48 3.25 11.74 15.91
C PRO A 48 2.46 11.10 17.07
N PRO A 49 2.09 11.88 18.11
CA PRO A 49 1.35 11.35 19.25
C PRO A 49 0.09 10.61 18.80
N ALA A 50 -0.19 9.45 19.39
CA ALA A 50 -1.33 8.59 19.05
C ALA A 50 -2.72 9.28 19.12
N SER A 51 -2.80 10.52 19.61
CA SER A 51 -4.04 11.22 19.94
C SER A 51 -4.75 11.89 18.77
N ILE A 52 -4.13 12.07 17.60
CA ILE A 52 -4.73 12.84 16.49
C ILE A 52 -6.02 12.19 15.96
N PHE A 53 -6.17 10.86 16.16
CA PHE A 53 -7.36 10.11 15.75
C PHE A 53 -8.06 9.35 16.89
N ALA A 54 -7.78 9.67 18.15
CA ALA A 54 -8.35 8.90 19.28
C ALA A 54 -9.90 8.91 19.29
N PHE A 55 -10.52 9.96 18.73
CA PHE A 55 -11.97 10.14 18.69
C PHE A 55 -12.60 9.78 17.33
N VAL A 56 -11.82 9.25 16.39
CA VAL A 56 -12.33 8.84 15.07
C VAL A 56 -12.86 7.41 15.15
N SER A 57 -14.12 7.25 14.75
CA SER A 57 -14.76 5.94 14.54
C SER A 57 -14.42 5.41 13.15
N PHE A 58 -14.09 4.12 13.11
CA PHE A 58 -13.74 3.37 11.92
C PHE A 58 -14.74 2.21 11.73
N PRO A 59 -14.87 1.64 10.51
CA PRO A 59 -15.75 0.52 10.24
C PRO A 59 -15.36 -0.76 11.01
N GLU A 60 -14.13 -0.82 11.51
CA GLU A 60 -13.63 -1.82 12.45
C GLU A 60 -12.79 -1.15 13.54
N GLU A 61 -12.80 -1.71 14.74
CA GLU A 61 -11.89 -1.29 15.80
C GLU A 61 -10.43 -1.54 15.39
N ILE A 62 -9.66 -0.45 15.31
CA ILE A 62 -8.23 -0.51 15.04
C ILE A 62 -7.43 -0.09 16.27
N ASP A 63 -6.33 -0.79 16.50
CA ASP A 63 -5.42 -0.56 17.62
C ASP A 63 -4.58 0.71 17.45
N VAL A 64 -3.79 1.05 18.48
CA VAL A 64 -2.91 2.21 18.48
C VAL A 64 -1.85 2.13 17.37
N SER A 65 -1.35 0.93 17.06
CA SER A 65 -0.34 0.75 16.02
C SER A 65 -0.92 1.08 14.64
N ALA A 66 -2.12 0.62 14.33
CA ALA A 66 -2.82 0.91 13.09
C ALA A 66 -3.19 2.39 12.97
N ARG A 67 -3.61 3.04 14.06
CA ARG A 67 -3.85 4.50 14.07
C ARG A 67 -2.56 5.29 13.78
N ASN A 68 -1.42 4.84 14.27
CA ASN A 68 -0.13 5.44 13.93
C ASN A 68 0.20 5.27 12.44
N LEU A 69 -0.07 4.10 11.84
CA LEU A 69 0.09 3.90 10.39
C LEU A 69 -0.80 4.85 9.58
N LEU A 70 -2.08 5.02 9.96
CA LEU A 70 -2.96 6.00 9.32
C LEU A 70 -2.38 7.41 9.41
N CYS A 71 -1.90 7.80 10.58
CA CYS A 71 -1.30 9.10 10.77
C CYS A 71 -0.07 9.31 9.89
N THR A 72 0.85 8.34 9.87
CA THR A 72 2.00 8.38 8.97
C THR A 72 1.59 8.48 7.51
N TYR A 73 0.54 7.76 7.10
CA TYR A 73 0.07 7.83 5.72
C TYR A 73 -0.33 9.25 5.32
N PHE A 74 -1.28 9.82 6.07
CA PHE A 74 -1.89 11.11 5.73
C PHE A 74 -0.97 12.30 5.99
N THR A 75 -0.02 12.19 6.92
CA THR A 75 0.94 13.27 7.22
C THR A 75 2.20 13.24 6.36
N TYR A 76 2.62 12.06 5.88
CA TYR A 76 3.92 11.89 5.23
C TYR A 76 3.85 11.14 3.90
N LEU A 77 3.34 9.90 3.88
CA LEU A 77 3.47 9.04 2.70
C LEU A 77 2.68 9.54 1.50
N LYS A 78 1.43 9.97 1.71
CA LYS A 78 0.56 10.47 0.65
C LYS A 78 1.28 11.51 -0.22
N THR A 79 1.97 12.45 0.41
CA THR A 79 2.65 13.55 -0.27
C THR A 79 3.89 13.08 -1.04
N ASN A 80 4.52 11.99 -0.63
CA ASN A 80 5.63 11.36 -1.35
C ASN A 80 5.14 10.46 -2.51
N MET A 81 4.02 9.77 -2.33
CA MET A 81 3.38 8.93 -3.36
C MET A 81 2.80 9.77 -4.50
N TYR A 82 2.37 11.00 -4.21
CA TYR A 82 1.78 11.92 -5.20
C TYR A 82 2.45 13.30 -5.15
N PRO A 83 3.69 13.45 -5.67
CA PRO A 83 4.46 14.69 -5.55
C PRO A 83 3.79 15.92 -6.17
N ILE A 84 2.92 15.75 -7.18
CA ILE A 84 2.15 16.87 -7.76
C ILE A 84 1.14 17.47 -6.76
N ALA A 85 0.66 16.70 -5.78
CA ALA A 85 -0.19 17.23 -4.71
C ALA A 85 0.52 18.26 -3.83
N LYS A 86 1.87 18.32 -3.86
CA LYS A 86 2.66 19.38 -3.17
C LYS A 86 2.45 20.77 -3.77
N TYR A 87 1.99 20.85 -5.01
CA TYR A 87 1.83 22.11 -5.75
C TYR A 87 0.36 22.51 -5.97
N SER A 88 -0.59 21.67 -5.57
CA SER A 88 -2.00 22.04 -5.49
C SER A 88 -2.27 22.69 -4.13
N ALA A 89 -2.91 23.86 -4.12
CA ALA A 89 -3.38 24.52 -2.90
C ALA A 89 -4.15 23.54 -1.99
N SER A 90 -4.08 23.73 -0.68
CA SER A 90 -4.67 22.85 0.36
C SER A 90 -5.99 22.24 -0.10
N ASP A 91 -5.96 20.94 -0.31
CA ASP A 91 -6.94 20.26 -1.13
C ASP A 91 -8.12 19.78 -0.27
N PRO A 92 -9.38 20.20 -0.53
CA PRO A 92 -10.56 19.67 0.17
C PRO A 92 -10.71 18.14 0.00
N THR A 93 -9.98 17.54 -0.92
CA THR A 93 -9.89 16.10 -1.15
C THR A 93 -9.15 15.36 -0.03
N ASP A 94 -8.28 16.02 0.76
CA ASP A 94 -7.65 15.41 1.93
C ASP A 94 -8.69 14.91 2.94
N ILE A 95 -9.73 15.71 3.14
CA ILE A 95 -10.88 15.38 3.99
C ILE A 95 -11.63 14.19 3.38
N TYR A 96 -11.82 14.16 2.07
CA TYR A 96 -12.56 13.10 1.38
C TYR A 96 -11.84 11.73 1.43
N TRP A 97 -10.52 11.71 1.25
CA TRP A 97 -9.73 10.47 1.27
C TRP A 97 -9.58 9.94 2.70
N PHE A 98 -9.41 10.85 3.67
CA PHE A 98 -9.46 10.45 5.08
C PHE A 98 -10.84 9.90 5.44
N HIS A 99 -11.92 10.55 5.00
CA HIS A 99 -13.29 10.13 5.29
C HIS A 99 -13.59 8.71 4.80
N TRP A 100 -13.01 8.26 3.66
CA TRP A 100 -13.15 6.87 3.22
C TRP A 100 -12.58 5.84 4.19
N THR A 101 -11.56 6.18 4.99
CA THR A 101 -11.07 5.25 6.03
C THR A 101 -12.13 4.94 7.09
N GLN A 102 -13.13 5.82 7.23
CA GLN A 102 -14.23 5.67 8.17
C GLN A 102 -15.46 4.96 7.58
N LEU A 103 -15.53 4.82 6.26
CA LEU A 103 -16.69 4.28 5.55
C LEU A 103 -16.41 2.97 4.82
N ASP A 104 -15.17 2.77 4.37
CA ASP A 104 -14.79 1.70 3.47
C ASP A 104 -13.67 0.87 4.10
N LEU A 105 -14.01 -0.38 4.44
CA LEU A 105 -13.10 -1.28 5.14
C LEU A 105 -11.95 -1.76 4.24
N ALA A 106 -12.20 -1.97 2.94
CA ALA A 106 -11.13 -2.33 1.99
C ALA A 106 -10.13 -1.17 1.86
N TYR A 107 -10.64 0.05 1.78
CA TYR A 107 -9.85 1.27 1.74
C TYR A 107 -9.04 1.48 3.02
N LEU A 108 -9.66 1.33 4.19
CA LEU A 108 -8.98 1.41 5.48
C LEU A 108 -7.78 0.45 5.52
N HIS A 109 -8.00 -0.82 5.19
CA HIS A 109 -6.93 -1.81 5.20
C HIS A 109 -5.90 -1.59 4.09
N ALA A 110 -6.27 -1.03 2.93
CA ALA A 110 -5.33 -0.68 1.87
C ALA A 110 -4.33 0.40 2.33
N ILE A 111 -4.79 1.41 3.07
CA ILE A 111 -3.92 2.45 3.63
C ILE A 111 -2.98 1.88 4.69
N LEU A 112 -3.51 1.05 5.59
CA LEU A 112 -2.72 0.38 6.63
C LEU A 112 -1.69 -0.56 6.00
N TYR A 113 -2.07 -1.29 4.95
CA TYR A 113 -1.19 -2.16 4.18
C TYR A 113 -0.06 -1.36 3.53
N THR A 114 -0.39 -0.30 2.77
CA THR A 114 0.59 0.56 2.09
C THR A 114 1.64 1.09 3.08
N THR A 115 1.19 1.58 4.23
CA THR A 115 2.08 2.20 5.22
C THR A 115 2.91 1.16 5.97
N SER A 116 2.29 0.03 6.35
CA SER A 116 3.03 -1.08 6.97
C SER A 116 4.09 -1.63 6.01
N PHE A 117 3.75 -1.75 4.73
CA PHE A 117 4.67 -2.19 3.70
C PHE A 117 5.84 -1.22 3.55
N PHE A 118 5.61 0.09 3.48
CA PHE A 118 6.68 1.07 3.39
C PHE A 118 7.73 0.93 4.51
N PHE A 119 7.30 0.69 5.74
CA PHE A 119 8.23 0.46 6.86
C PHE A 119 8.97 -0.87 6.76
N ASP A 120 8.28 -1.92 6.33
CA ASP A 120 8.87 -3.23 6.11
C ASP A 120 9.95 -3.16 5.02
N ASP A 121 9.68 -2.46 3.91
CA ASP A 121 10.62 -2.24 2.81
C ASP A 121 11.87 -1.48 3.28
N LEU A 122 11.69 -0.33 3.96
CA LEU A 122 12.80 0.45 4.51
C LEU A 122 13.68 -0.34 5.49
N THR A 123 13.13 -1.35 6.15
CA THR A 123 13.85 -2.17 7.14
C THR A 123 14.31 -3.52 6.57
N GLY A 124 14.00 -3.83 5.31
CA GLY A 124 14.28 -5.12 4.69
C GLY A 124 13.56 -6.30 5.36
N ARG A 125 12.38 -6.07 5.93
CA ARG A 125 11.60 -7.06 6.70
C ARG A 125 10.29 -7.40 6.01
N LYS A 126 9.67 -8.49 6.45
CA LYS A 126 8.28 -8.85 6.11
C LYS A 126 7.55 -9.12 7.42
N SER A 127 6.63 -8.24 7.82
CA SER A 127 5.91 -8.34 9.08
C SER A 127 4.55 -9.04 8.93
N GLU A 128 4.09 -9.69 9.99
CA GLU A 128 2.73 -10.24 10.06
C GLU A 128 1.65 -9.15 9.94
N ARG A 129 1.94 -7.92 10.39
CA ARG A 129 1.06 -6.77 10.21
C ARG A 129 0.82 -6.44 8.74
N THR A 130 1.88 -6.40 7.93
CA THR A 130 1.76 -6.17 6.48
C THR A 130 0.97 -7.28 5.81
N LYS A 131 1.25 -8.55 6.15
CA LYS A 131 0.48 -9.70 5.64
C LYS A 131 -1.00 -9.61 6.03
N TYR A 132 -1.29 -9.26 7.28
CA TYR A 132 -2.64 -9.10 7.79
C TYR A 132 -3.42 -8.03 7.02
N HIS A 133 -2.90 -6.81 6.91
CA HIS A 133 -3.60 -5.75 6.19
C HIS A 133 -3.71 -6.03 4.68
N SER A 134 -2.72 -6.69 4.08
CA SER A 134 -2.80 -7.15 2.69
C SER A 134 -3.97 -8.14 2.50
N TYR A 135 -4.02 -9.19 3.32
CA TYR A 135 -5.11 -10.17 3.29
C TYR A 135 -6.48 -9.52 3.50
N ARG A 136 -6.60 -8.64 4.50
CA ARG A 136 -7.83 -7.91 4.79
C ARG A 136 -8.25 -7.02 3.62
N THR A 137 -7.31 -6.33 2.97
CA THR A 137 -7.58 -5.50 1.79
C THR A 137 -8.21 -6.34 0.67
N VAL A 138 -7.59 -7.47 0.32
CA VAL A 138 -8.08 -8.36 -0.74
C VAL A 138 -9.43 -8.98 -0.37
N SER A 139 -9.60 -9.44 0.87
CA SER A 139 -10.85 -10.02 1.36
C SER A 139 -12.02 -9.04 1.25
N GLU A 140 -11.87 -7.81 1.74
CA GLU A 140 -12.93 -6.81 1.69
C GLU A 140 -13.17 -6.28 0.27
N LEU A 141 -12.10 -6.10 -0.53
CA LEU A 141 -12.23 -5.72 -1.93
C LEU A 141 -13.03 -6.76 -2.72
N ASN A 142 -12.80 -8.06 -2.48
CA ASN A 142 -13.56 -9.12 -3.16
C ASN A 142 -15.06 -9.05 -2.82
N LYS A 143 -15.42 -8.69 -1.58
CA LYS A 143 -16.82 -8.45 -1.21
C LYS A 143 -17.39 -7.25 -1.98
N GLN A 144 -16.64 -6.16 -2.05
CA GLN A 144 -17.06 -4.96 -2.79
C GLN A 144 -17.28 -5.22 -4.28
N LEU A 145 -16.38 -5.99 -4.90
CA LEU A 145 -16.48 -6.34 -6.32
C LEU A 145 -17.64 -7.31 -6.61
N SER A 146 -18.10 -8.06 -5.60
CA SER A 146 -19.21 -8.99 -5.73
C SER A 146 -20.58 -8.32 -5.62
N ASP A 147 -20.66 -7.12 -5.05
CA ASP A 147 -21.90 -6.33 -4.94
C ASP A 147 -21.94 -5.22 -6.00
N PRO A 148 -22.93 -5.20 -6.91
CA PRO A 148 -23.09 -4.16 -7.92
C PRO A 148 -23.15 -2.73 -7.39
N GLN A 149 -23.59 -2.51 -6.15
CA GLN A 149 -23.66 -1.18 -5.55
C GLN A 149 -22.29 -0.63 -5.13
N THR A 150 -21.35 -1.53 -4.79
CA THR A 150 -20.02 -1.15 -4.31
C THR A 150 -18.93 -1.37 -5.34
N ALA A 151 -19.13 -2.26 -6.33
CA ALA A 151 -18.10 -2.69 -7.27
C ALA A 151 -17.51 -1.56 -8.13
N LEU A 152 -18.27 -0.49 -8.35
CA LEU A 152 -17.88 0.63 -9.21
C LEU A 152 -17.81 1.97 -8.44
N THR A 153 -17.69 1.96 -7.11
CA THR A 153 -17.52 3.18 -6.32
C THR A 153 -16.11 3.76 -6.51
N ASP A 154 -15.94 5.04 -6.17
CA ASP A 154 -14.63 5.69 -6.20
C ASP A 154 -13.63 5.05 -5.24
N SER A 155 -14.09 4.59 -4.08
CA SER A 155 -13.27 3.92 -3.10
C SER A 155 -12.75 2.58 -3.64
N THR A 156 -13.61 1.76 -4.26
CA THR A 156 -13.22 0.51 -4.92
C THR A 156 -12.19 0.74 -6.02
N THR A 157 -12.42 1.71 -6.92
CA THR A 157 -11.43 2.08 -7.96
C THR A 157 -10.09 2.46 -7.31
N THR A 158 -10.13 3.23 -6.23
CA THR A 158 -8.93 3.71 -5.54
C THR A 158 -8.17 2.58 -4.84
N VAL A 159 -8.87 1.61 -4.25
CA VAL A 159 -8.25 0.42 -3.63
C VAL A 159 -7.51 -0.41 -4.68
N VAL A 160 -8.12 -0.66 -5.83
CA VAL A 160 -7.46 -1.42 -6.92
C VAL A 160 -6.23 -0.69 -7.43
N MET A 161 -6.30 0.64 -7.53
CA MET A 161 -5.16 1.48 -7.89
C MET A 161 -4.04 1.42 -6.84
N PHE A 162 -4.35 1.39 -5.54
CA PHE A 162 -3.33 1.17 -4.51
C PHE A 162 -2.69 -0.20 -4.61
N MET A 163 -3.47 -1.25 -4.88
CA MET A 163 -2.94 -2.61 -5.05
C MET A 163 -1.97 -2.68 -6.23
N LEU A 164 -2.34 -2.08 -7.38
CA LEU A 164 -1.44 -1.93 -8.53
C LEU A 164 -0.12 -1.24 -8.13
N PHE A 165 -0.23 -0.05 -7.54
CA PHE A 165 0.93 0.74 -7.13
C PHE A 165 1.87 -0.02 -6.19
N ILE A 166 1.31 -0.73 -5.21
CA ILE A 166 2.11 -1.51 -4.27
C ILE A 166 2.83 -2.64 -5.00
N THR A 167 2.14 -3.40 -5.86
CA THR A 167 2.77 -4.50 -6.62
C THR A 167 3.87 -4.03 -7.58
N GLU A 168 3.73 -2.84 -8.16
CA GLU A 168 4.79 -2.20 -8.94
C GLU A 168 6.00 -1.85 -8.05
N CYS A 169 5.79 -1.32 -6.84
CA CYS A 169 6.87 -1.05 -5.89
C CYS A 169 7.62 -2.33 -5.48
N PHE A 170 6.91 -3.47 -5.40
CA PHE A 170 7.51 -4.78 -5.12
C PHE A 170 8.26 -5.38 -6.32
N GLY A 171 8.08 -4.83 -7.53
CA GLY A 171 8.53 -5.48 -8.77
C GLY A 171 7.77 -6.78 -9.08
N ASP A 172 6.60 -7.00 -8.46
CA ASP A 172 5.71 -8.12 -8.78
C ASP A 172 4.89 -7.77 -10.03
N MET A 173 5.55 -7.91 -11.17
CA MET A 173 4.99 -7.53 -12.47
C MET A 173 3.76 -8.36 -12.85
N GLU A 174 3.66 -9.60 -12.37
CA GLU A 174 2.49 -10.45 -12.65
C GLU A 174 1.26 -9.93 -11.90
N SER A 175 1.39 -9.68 -10.59
CA SER A 175 0.30 -9.10 -9.81
C SER A 175 -0.05 -7.68 -10.25
N ALA A 176 0.96 -6.86 -10.61
CA ALA A 176 0.73 -5.54 -11.18
C ALA A 176 -0.08 -5.61 -12.48
N HIS A 177 0.26 -6.53 -13.38
CA HIS A 177 -0.51 -6.72 -14.60
C HIS A 177 -1.97 -7.10 -14.32
N MET A 178 -2.21 -8.02 -13.38
CA MET A 178 -3.56 -8.40 -12.99
C MET A 178 -4.35 -7.23 -12.39
N HIS A 179 -3.75 -6.43 -11.50
CA HIS A 179 -4.39 -5.26 -10.92
C HIS A 179 -4.67 -4.17 -11.96
N MET A 180 -3.77 -3.95 -12.92
CA MET A 180 -3.99 -3.03 -14.03
C MET A 180 -5.17 -3.48 -14.91
N MET A 181 -5.27 -4.78 -15.24
CA MET A 181 -6.43 -5.31 -15.97
C MET A 181 -7.74 -5.12 -15.21
N GLY A 182 -7.73 -5.39 -13.89
CA GLY A 182 -8.88 -5.15 -13.02
C GLY A 182 -9.29 -3.68 -12.98
N LEU A 183 -8.32 -2.77 -12.84
CA LEU A 183 -8.55 -1.32 -12.81
C LEU A 183 -9.18 -0.84 -14.12
N LYS A 184 -8.61 -1.26 -15.26
CA LYS A 184 -9.15 -0.95 -16.58
C LYS A 184 -10.58 -1.45 -16.72
N LYS A 185 -10.87 -2.68 -16.27
CA LYS A 185 -12.21 -3.25 -16.33
C LYS A 185 -13.23 -2.44 -15.52
N ILE A 186 -12.87 -2.00 -14.31
CA ILE A 186 -13.72 -1.14 -13.47
C ILE A 186 -14.00 0.19 -14.15
N ILE A 187 -12.97 0.84 -14.70
CA ILE A 187 -13.10 2.11 -15.44
C ILE A 187 -14.03 1.96 -16.63
N ASP A 188 -13.84 0.92 -17.44
CA ASP A 188 -14.67 0.65 -18.63
C ASP A 188 -16.13 0.42 -18.25
N LEU A 189 -16.39 -0.42 -17.23
CA LEU A 189 -17.75 -0.70 -16.73
C LEU A 189 -18.46 0.54 -16.18
N ARG A 190 -17.70 1.52 -15.68
CA ARG A 190 -18.23 2.78 -15.15
C ARG A 190 -18.55 3.83 -16.24
N GLY A 191 -18.23 3.54 -17.51
CA GLY A 191 -18.41 4.48 -18.62
C GLY A 191 -17.11 5.17 -19.07
N GLY A 192 -15.95 4.58 -18.75
CA GLY A 192 -14.64 5.07 -19.16
C GLY A 192 -14.15 6.25 -18.33
N LEU A 193 -13.04 6.87 -18.78
CA LEU A 193 -12.37 7.95 -18.04
C LEU A 193 -13.25 9.21 -17.86
N LYS A 194 -14.25 9.41 -18.72
CA LYS A 194 -15.22 10.52 -18.63
C LYS A 194 -16.07 10.46 -17.35
N SER A 195 -16.29 9.27 -16.80
CA SER A 195 -17.01 9.08 -15.54
C SER A 195 -16.30 9.71 -14.32
N TYR A 196 -15.06 10.16 -14.50
CA TYR A 196 -14.22 10.81 -13.49
C TYR A 196 -13.99 12.31 -13.75
N GLU A 197 -14.62 12.94 -14.75
CA GLU A 197 -14.40 14.36 -15.07
C GLU A 197 -14.67 15.32 -13.90
N GLY A 198 -15.66 15.01 -13.04
CA GLY A 198 -15.92 15.75 -11.81
C GLY A 198 -14.94 15.46 -10.66
N LYS A 199 -13.92 14.63 -10.89
CA LYS A 199 -12.95 14.12 -9.90
C LYS A 199 -11.53 14.18 -10.45
N PRO A 200 -11.02 15.40 -10.77
CA PRO A 200 -9.78 15.59 -11.53
C PRO A 200 -8.56 14.90 -10.91
N LEU A 201 -8.52 14.77 -9.59
CA LEU A 201 -7.42 14.12 -8.88
C LEU A 201 -7.44 12.60 -9.01
N LEU A 202 -8.62 11.98 -8.89
CA LEU A 202 -8.75 10.55 -9.12
C LEU A 202 -8.46 10.24 -10.60
N GLN A 203 -8.91 11.10 -11.50
CA GLN A 203 -8.63 11.00 -12.93
C GLN A 203 -7.13 11.09 -13.25
N GLU A 204 -6.40 12.05 -12.66
CA GLU A 204 -4.95 12.17 -12.85
C GLU A 204 -4.19 10.97 -12.26
N LYS A 205 -4.65 10.39 -11.15
CA LYS A 205 -4.05 9.17 -10.59
C LYS A 205 -4.31 7.94 -11.47
N ILE A 206 -5.49 7.84 -12.07
CA ILE A 206 -5.84 6.75 -13.01
C ILE A 206 -5.03 6.82 -14.30
N ARG A 207 -4.67 8.02 -14.75
CA ARG A 207 -3.95 8.24 -16.02
C ARG A 207 -2.45 7.94 -15.91
N ARG A 208 -1.92 7.84 -14.69
CA ARG A 208 -0.52 7.52 -14.42
C ARG A 208 -0.32 6.03 -14.36
#